data_AF-A0A2E8XG42-F1
#
_entry.id   AF-A0A2E8XG42-F1
#
_cell.length_a   1.000
_cell.length_b   1.000
_cell.length_c   1.000
_cell.angle_alpha   90.00
_cell.angle_beta   90.00
_cell.angle_gamma   90.00
#
_symmetry.space_group_name_H-M   'P 1'
#
loop_
_entity.id
_entity.type
_entity.pdbx_description
1 polymer ?
#
loop_
_entity_poly.entity_id
_entity_poly.type
_entity_poly.pdbx_seq_one_letter_code
_entity_poly.pdbx_strand_id
1 'polypeptide(L)'
;MGNGKKEVNVKNFYIVATAPNEPTLQVKISGPYLTEQAAQADLAAAIDEAMDIDPSAKNYKYSISHVESRKPGVIQHMAAHA
;
A
#
# COMPACT_ATOMS: atom_id res chain seq x y z
N MET A 1 20.23 8.39 -24.41
CA MET A 1 19.96 8.14 -22.98
C MET A 1 18.88 7.08 -22.87
N GLY A 2 19.16 5.97 -22.19
CA GLY A 2 18.26 4.82 -22.12
C GLY A 2 16.95 5.20 -21.46
N ASN A 3 15.84 5.08 -22.20
CA ASN A 3 14.50 5.00 -21.64
C ASN A 3 14.42 3.67 -20.87
N GLY A 4 14.94 3.68 -19.64
CA GLY A 4 14.71 2.62 -18.66
C GLY A 4 13.21 2.61 -18.39
N LYS A 5 12.49 1.83 -19.18
CA LYS A 5 11.15 1.37 -18.84
C LYS A 5 11.31 0.85 -17.42
N LYS A 6 10.80 1.60 -16.43
CA LYS A 6 10.49 1.01 -15.13
C LYS A 6 9.49 -0.06 -15.51
N GLU A 7 9.98 -1.28 -15.70
CA GLU A 7 9.16 -2.47 -15.66
C GLU A 7 8.50 -2.38 -14.29
N VAL A 8 7.30 -1.80 -14.30
CA VAL A 8 6.36 -1.85 -13.20
C VAL A 8 6.10 -3.34 -13.07
N ASN A 9 6.99 -4.02 -12.33
CA ASN A 9 6.87 -5.42 -12.05
C ASN A 9 5.44 -5.60 -11.57
N VAL A 10 4.67 -6.38 -12.32
CA VAL A 10 3.19 -6.38 -12.32
C VAL A 10 2.63 -6.86 -10.96
N LYS A 11 3.52 -7.11 -10.00
CA LYS A 11 3.35 -7.84 -8.75
C LYS A 11 4.30 -7.27 -7.69
N ASN A 12 4.07 -6.04 -7.24
CA ASN A 12 4.81 -5.43 -6.12
C ASN A 12 3.99 -5.48 -4.83
N PHE A 13 4.68 -5.67 -3.70
CA PHE A 13 4.09 -5.57 -2.37
C PHE A 13 4.12 -4.11 -1.90
N TYR A 14 3.09 -3.73 -1.17
CA TYR A 14 2.97 -2.42 -0.53
C TYR A 14 2.57 -2.62 0.92
N ILE A 15 3.03 -1.72 1.79
CA ILE A 15 2.46 -1.57 3.12
C ILE A 15 1.25 -0.65 2.98
N VAL A 16 0.08 -1.17 3.34
CA VAL A 16 -1.19 -0.48 3.24
C VAL A 16 -1.73 -0.23 4.64
N ALA A 17 -2.12 1.01 4.90
CA ALA A 17 -2.83 1.40 6.11
C ALA A 17 -4.32 1.58 5.80
N THR A 18 -5.15 1.02 6.66
CA THR A 18 -6.60 1.07 6.55
C THR A 18 -7.19 1.66 7.83
N ALA A 19 -7.92 2.77 7.70
CA ALA A 19 -8.60 3.37 8.84
C ALA A 19 -9.71 2.43 9.35
N PRO A 20 -9.84 2.20 10.67
CA PRO A 20 -10.86 1.29 11.19
C PRO A 20 -12.28 1.81 10.98
N ASN A 21 -12.43 3.13 10.89
CA ASN A 21 -13.74 3.80 10.71
C ASN A 21 -14.14 3.93 9.24
N GLU A 22 -13.18 3.85 8.31
CA GLU A 22 -13.42 3.92 6.87
C GLU A 22 -12.58 2.82 6.17
N PRO A 23 -13.02 1.55 6.23
CA PRO A 23 -12.26 0.42 5.68
C PRO A 23 -12.14 0.46 4.15
N THR A 24 -12.94 1.29 3.49
CA THR A 24 -12.86 1.58 2.06
C THR A 24 -11.68 2.49 1.71
N LEU A 25 -11.16 3.25 2.68
CA LEU A 25 -10.00 4.12 2.53
C LEU A 25 -8.72 3.34 2.86
N GLN A 26 -8.10 2.80 1.81
CA GLN A 26 -6.81 2.13 1.88
C GLN A 26 -5.73 3.04 1.31
N VAL A 27 -4.71 3.35 2.11
CA VAL A 27 -3.59 4.21 1.71
C VAL A 27 -2.31 3.40 1.66
N LYS A 28 -1.57 3.51 0.55
CA LYS A 28 -0.23 2.92 0.42
C LYS A 28 0.75 3.86 1.12
N ILE A 29 1.30 3.43 2.25
CA ILE A 29 2.24 4.25 3.02
C ILE A 29 3.69 3.96 2.63
N SER A 30 3.98 2.77 2.08
CA SER A 30 5.31 2.43 1.59
C SER A 30 5.29 1.34 0.50
N GLY A 31 6.38 1.25 -0.26
CA GLY A 31 6.59 0.40 -1.43
C GLY A 31 6.92 1.19 -2.71
N PRO A 32 7.08 0.53 -3.87
CA PRO A 32 6.90 -0.91 -4.11
C PRO A 32 8.06 -1.78 -3.61
N TYR A 33 7.74 -2.92 -3.00
CA TYR A 33 8.67 -3.97 -2.61
C TYR A 33 8.60 -5.17 -3.57
N LEU A 34 9.75 -5.77 -3.85
CA LEU A 34 9.83 -6.97 -4.70
C LEU A 34 9.38 -8.25 -3.97
N THR A 35 9.57 -8.31 -2.65
CA THR A 35 9.20 -9.46 -1.81
C THR A 35 8.41 -9.00 -0.59
N GLU A 36 7.58 -9.90 -0.05
CA GLU A 36 6.87 -9.65 1.21
C GLU A 36 7.85 -9.48 2.38
N GLN A 37 8.97 -10.21 2.39
CA GLN A 37 9.98 -10.07 3.45
C GLN A 37 10.62 -8.68 3.49
N ALA A 38 10.85 -8.07 2.33
CA ALA A 38 11.35 -6.69 2.26
C ALA A 38 10.32 -5.70 2.83
N ALA A 39 9.05 -5.86 2.46
CA ALA A 39 7.97 -5.06 3.04
C ALA A 39 7.82 -5.28 4.56
N GLN A 40 8.02 -6.50 5.04
CA GLN A 40 7.93 -6.81 6.47
C GLN A 40 9.11 -6.23 7.26
N ALA A 41 10.30 -6.18 6.67
CA ALA A 41 11.47 -5.57 7.30
C ALA A 41 11.27 -4.05 7.51
N ASP A 42 10.63 -3.38 6.56
CA ASP A 42 10.34 -1.94 6.64
C ASP A 42 8.99 -1.62 7.32
N LEU A 43 8.21 -2.62 7.72
CA LEU A 43 6.85 -2.41 8.25
C LEU A 43 6.86 -1.53 9.51
N ALA A 44 7.76 -1.81 10.46
CA ALA A 44 7.83 -1.04 11.69
C ALA A 44 8.19 0.43 11.43
N ALA A 45 9.21 0.66 10.59
CA ALA A 45 9.63 2.02 10.22
C ALA A 45 8.54 2.79 9.50
N ALA A 46 7.82 2.15 8.57
CA ALA A 46 6.70 2.79 7.86
C ALA A 46 5.53 3.14 8.79
N ILE A 47 5.28 2.33 9.83
CA ILE A 47 4.27 2.65 10.85
C ILE A 47 4.72 3.85 11.70
N ASP A 48 5.97 3.87 12.14
CA ASP A 48 6.52 4.99 12.92
C ASP A 48 6.46 6.30 12.13
N GLU A 49 6.86 6.30 10.86
CA GLU A 49 6.74 7.48 9.99
C GLU A 49 5.28 7.91 9.79
N ALA A 50 4.36 6.97 9.61
CA ALA A 50 2.94 7.29 9.50
C ALA A 50 2.38 7.91 10.81
N MET A 51 2.86 7.44 11.97
CA MET A 51 2.47 7.97 13.28
C MET A 51 3.06 9.34 13.60
N ASP A 52 4.26 9.64 13.09
CA ASP A 52 4.90 10.96 13.21
C ASP A 52 4.10 12.03 12.42
N ILE A 53 3.57 11.64 11.25
CA ILE A 53 2.74 12.50 10.41
C ILE A 53 1.32 12.63 10.96
N ASP A 54 0.68 11.49 11.26
CA ASP A 54 -0.67 11.42 11.81
C ASP A 54 -0.70 10.49 13.03
N PRO A 55 -0.76 11.04 14.26
CA PRO A 55 -0.87 10.24 15.48
C PRO A 55 -2.09 9.31 15.53
N SER A 56 -3.10 9.54 14.68
CA SER A 56 -4.27 8.66 14.53
C SER A 56 -3.93 7.34 13.84
N ALA A 57 -2.83 7.29 13.08
CA ALA A 57 -2.35 6.13 12.35
C ALA A 57 -2.06 4.93 13.27
N LYS A 58 -1.75 5.15 14.55
CA LYS A 58 -1.63 4.09 15.57
C LYS A 58 -2.86 3.17 15.68
N ASN A 59 -4.03 3.67 15.28
CA ASN A 59 -5.29 2.92 15.31
C ASN A 59 -5.61 2.26 13.96
N TYR A 60 -4.78 2.46 12.95
CA TYR A 60 -4.99 1.93 11.61
C TYR A 60 -4.58 0.46 11.58
N LYS A 61 -5.20 -0.30 10.67
CA LYS A 61 -4.80 -1.66 10.38
C LYS A 61 -3.77 -1.64 9.26
N TYR A 62 -2.58 -2.15 9.56
CA TYR A 62 -1.50 -2.26 8.58
C TYR A 62 -1.45 -3.67 8.00
N SER A 63 -1.37 -3.74 6.68
CA SER A 63 -1.33 -5.00 5.93
C SER A 63 -0.29 -4.90 4.83
N ILE A 64 0.46 -5.97 4.57
CA ILE A 64 1.24 -6.07 3.35
C ILE A 64 0.31 -6.63 2.28
N SER A 65 0.16 -5.93 1.16
CA SER A 65 -0.76 -6.32 0.10
C SER A 65 -0.12 -6.24 -1.27
N HIS A 66 -0.43 -7.23 -2.08
CA HIS A 66 -0.04 -7.27 -3.48
C HIS A 66 -1.05 -6.44 -4.28
N VAL A 67 -0.66 -5.22 -4.62
CA VAL A 67 -1.54 -4.33 -5.38
C VAL A 67 -1.08 -4.38 -6.84
N GLU A 68 -1.80 -5.15 -7.66
CA GLU A 68 -1.64 -5.08 -9.12
C GLU A 68 -1.95 -3.64 -9.53
N SER A 69 -0.90 -2.90 -9.91
CA SER A 69 -1.04 -1.51 -10.30
C SER A 69 -1.65 -1.41 -11.69
N ARG A 70 -2.94 -1.73 -11.82
CA ARG A 70 -3.73 -1.44 -13.03
C ARG A 70 -4.33 -0.04 -12.89
N LYS A 71 -3.51 0.94 -13.28
CA LYS A 71 -3.73 2.40 -13.34
C LYS A 71 -3.69 3.17 -12.00
N PRO A 72 -2.99 4.34 -11.95
CA PRO A 72 -3.18 5.31 -10.88
C PRO A 72 -4.54 6.00 -11.08
N GLY A 73 -5.41 5.93 -10.08
CA GLY A 73 -6.72 6.58 -10.16
C GLY A 73 -7.66 6.20 -9.02
N VAL A 74 -8.19 4.99 -9.01
CA VAL A 74 -9.21 4.58 -8.04
C VAL A 74 -9.22 3.06 -7.94
N ILE A 75 -9.07 2.48 -6.73
CA ILE A 75 -9.48 1.09 -6.50
C ILE A 75 -11.00 1.13 -6.29
N GLN A 76 -11.74 1.08 -7.40
CA GLN A 76 -13.20 0.98 -7.37
C GLN A 76 -13.57 -0.51 -7.30
N HIS A 77 -13.84 -1.00 -6.09
CA HIS A 77 -14.65 -2.20 -5.91
C HIS A 77 -16.10 -1.85 -6.31
N MET A 78 -16.42 -1.91 -7.60
CA MET A 78 -17.80 -2.11 -8.03
C MET A 78 -18.12 -3.59 -7.79
N ALA A 79 -18.58 -3.90 -6.57
CA ALA A 79 -19.44 -5.05 -6.39
C ALA A 79 -20.76 -4.71 -7.09
N ALA A 80 -21.03 -5.31 -8.24
CA ALA A 80 -22.39 -5.47 -8.73
C ALA A 80 -22.72 -6.96 -8.64
N HIS A 81 -23.61 -7.26 -7.70
CA HIS A 81 -24.29 -8.54 -7.56
C HIS A 81 -25.12 -8.88 -8.82
N ALA A 82 -25.35 -10.20 -8.95
CA ALA A 82 -26.27 -10.94 -9.82
C ALA A 82 -25.67 -11.46 -11.14
#